data_AF-A0A257XAE5-F1
#
_entry.id   AF-A0A257XAE5-F1
#
_cell.length_a   1.000
_cell.length_b   1.000
_cell.length_c   1.000
_cell.angle_alpha   90.00
_cell.angle_beta   90.00
_cell.angle_gamma   90.00
#
_symmetry.space_group_name_H-M   'P 1'
#
loop_
_entity.id
_entity.type
_entity.pdbx_description
1 polymer ?
#
loop_
_entity_poly.entity_id
_entity_poly.type
_entity_poly.pdbx_seq_one_letter_code
_entity_poly.pdbx_strand_id
1 'polypeptide(L)' 'LIHQSFQEADVEKRLKQLNEAETILLNEAPMLPIYWYTHSYLMRPEVKGLLPSLLDHRCYKAVELKP' A
#
# COMPACT_ATOMS: atom_id res chain seq x y z
N LEU A 1 -0.17 17.07 -13.23
CA LEU A 1 -1.05 16.03 -12.66
C LEU A 1 -0.65 15.63 -11.24
N ILE A 2 0.51 14.99 -10.99
CA ILE A 2 0.91 14.56 -9.63
C ILE A 2 0.97 15.73 -8.62
N HIS A 3 1.69 16.82 -8.94
CA HIS A 3 1.78 17.98 -8.05
C HIS A 3 0.44 18.67 -7.79
N GLN A 4 -0.47 18.66 -8.78
CA GLN A 4 -1.82 19.22 -8.63
C GLN A 4 -2.67 18.36 -7.69
N SER A 5 -2.53 17.02 -7.79
CA SER A 5 -3.24 16.09 -6.92
C SER A 5 -2.87 16.23 -5.43
N PHE A 6 -1.68 16.74 -5.12
CA PHE A 6 -1.26 17.01 -3.73
C PHE A 6 -1.91 18.25 -3.13
N GLN A 7 -2.40 19.17 -3.96
CA GLN A 7 -3.01 20.43 -3.52
C GLN A 7 -4.54 20.40 -3.59
N GLU A 8 -5.11 19.42 -4.28
CA GLU A 8 -6.56 19.25 -4.42
C GLU A 8 -7.18 18.65 -3.15
N ALA A 9 -8.16 19.37 -2.58
CA ALA A 9 -8.86 18.96 -1.36
C ALA A 9 -10.04 18.00 -1.65
N ASP A 10 -10.61 18.09 -2.85
CA ASP A 10 -11.71 17.24 -3.30
C ASP A 10 -11.18 15.85 -3.69
N VAL A 11 -11.68 14.82 -3.00
CA VAL A 11 -11.24 13.44 -3.18
C VAL A 11 -11.51 12.92 -4.59
N GLU A 12 -12.66 13.25 -5.18
CA GLU A 12 -13.06 12.71 -6.48
C GLU A 12 -12.21 13.32 -7.61
N LYS A 13 -11.96 14.64 -7.53
CA LYS A 13 -11.07 15.33 -8.47
C LYS A 13 -9.63 14.87 -8.34
N ARG A 14 -9.15 14.67 -7.11
CA ARG A 14 -7.79 14.15 -6.85
C ARG A 14 -7.61 12.75 -7.44
N LEU A 15 -8.59 11.86 -7.27
CA LEU A 15 -8.54 10.51 -7.83
C LEU A 15 -8.52 10.54 -9.37
N LYS A 16 -9.33 11.40 -9.99
CA LYS A 16 -9.34 11.55 -11.45
C LYS A 16 -7.97 12.00 -11.99
N GLN A 17 -7.33 12.96 -11.33
CA GLN A 17 -5.99 13.44 -11.71
C GLN A 17 -4.90 12.36 -11.54
N LEU A 18 -5.00 11.53 -10.50
CA LEU A 18 -4.08 10.40 -10.30
C LEU A 18 -4.27 9.32 -11.37
N ASN A 19 -5.52 9.01 -11.73
CA ASN A 19 -5.82 8.03 -12.77
C ASN A 19 -5.32 8.47 -14.16
N GLU A 20 -5.43 9.75 -14.48
CA GLU A 20 -4.87 10.31 -15.72
C GLU A 20 -3.34 10.21 -15.73
N ALA A 21 -2.68 10.50 -14.61
CA ALA A 21 -1.24 10.35 -14.48
C ALA A 21 -0.77 8.89 -14.62
N GLU A 22 -1.50 7.94 -14.04
CA GLU A 22 -1.23 6.50 -14.18
C GLU A 22 -1.39 6.03 -15.62
N THR A 23 -2.41 6.53 -16.33
CA THR A 23 -2.65 6.20 -17.75
C THR A 23 -1.49 6.67 -18.63
N ILE A 24 -0.98 7.88 -18.41
CA ILE A 24 0.19 8.40 -19.14
C ILE A 24 1.42 7.53 -18.85
N LEU A 25 1.64 7.17 -17.59
CA LEU A 25 2.76 6.32 -17.18
C LEU A 25 2.70 4.93 -17.84
N LEU A 26 1.52 4.34 -17.97
CA LEU A 26 1.35 3.05 -18.66
C LEU A 26 1.56 3.18 -20.19
N ASN A 27 1.13 4.29 -20.80
CA ASN A 27 1.28 4.52 -22.23
C ASN A 27 2.74 4.78 -22.65
N GLU A 28 3.49 5.54 -21.85
CA GLU A 28 4.90 5.83 -22.12
C GLU A 28 5.84 4.68 -21.74
N ALA A 29 5.34 3.72 -20.94
CA ALA A 29 6.05 2.54 -20.44
C ALA A 29 7.51 2.76 -19.97
N PRO A 30 7.83 3.83 -19.20
CA PRO A 30 9.19 4.05 -18.72
C PRO A 30 9.61 3.04 -17.63
N MET A 31 8.65 2.35 -17.01
CA MET A 31 8.86 1.28 -16.03
C MET A 31 7.84 0.17 -16.26
N LEU A 32 8.29 -1.09 -16.29
CA LEU A 32 7.43 -2.25 -16.49
C LEU A 32 7.05 -2.86 -15.12
N PRO A 33 5.77 -2.78 -14.68
CA PRO A 33 5.33 -3.45 -13.47
C PRO A 33 5.24 -4.96 -13.72
N ILE A 34 6.17 -5.73 -13.12
CA ILE A 34 6.25 -7.19 -13.30
C ILE A 34 5.33 -7.93 -12.32
N TYR A 35 5.17 -7.40 -11.09
CA TYR A 35 4.43 -8.08 -10.03
C TYR A 35 4.00 -7.15 -8.89
N TRP A 36 2.80 -7.39 -8.35
CA TRP A 36 2.35 -6.81 -7.08
C TRP A 36 2.54 -7.84 -5.96
N TYR A 37 3.38 -7.49 -4.98
CA TYR A 37 3.76 -8.41 -3.91
C TYR A 37 2.60 -8.75 -2.96
N THR A 38 2.31 -10.04 -2.83
CA THR A 38 1.53 -10.57 -1.70
C THR A 38 2.47 -10.87 -0.53
N HIS A 39 2.15 -10.34 0.64
CA HIS A 39 2.92 -10.61 1.86
C HIS A 39 2.46 -11.92 2.48
N SER A 40 3.36 -12.92 2.52
CA SER A 40 3.15 -14.16 3.26
C SER A 40 3.79 -14.06 4.64
N TYR A 41 3.06 -14.47 5.68
CA TYR A 41 3.54 -14.40 7.07
C TYR A 41 3.63 -15.80 7.67
N LEU A 42 4.84 -16.19 8.08
CA LEU A 42 5.04 -17.39 8.89
C LEU A 42 5.00 -16.99 10.37
N MET A 43 3.98 -17.45 11.09
CA MET A 43 3.83 -17.19 12.52
C MET A 43 3.69 -18.49 13.31
N ARG A 44 4.38 -18.57 14.45
CA ARG A 44 4.16 -19.66 15.41
C ARG A 44 2.75 -19.52 16.02
N PRO A 45 2.05 -20.64 16.29
CA PRO A 45 0.68 -20.61 16.81
C PRO A 45 0.53 -19.94 18.19
N GLU A 46 1.64 -19.89 18.94
CA GLU A 46 1.78 -19.23 20.25
C GLU A 46 1.73 -17.69 20.16
N VAL A 47 2.01 -17.11 18.98
CA VAL A 47 2.03 -15.66 18.76
C VAL A 47 0.59 -15.19 18.53
N LYS A 48 0.05 -14.40 19.47
CA LYS A 48 -1.26 -13.75 19.37
C LYS A 48 -1.10 -12.24 19.29
N GLY A 49 -2.03 -11.58 18.61
CA GLY A 49 -2.08 -10.12 18.52
C GLY A 49 -1.20 -9.48 17.44
N LEU A 50 -0.50 -10.26 16.62
CA LEU A 50 0.19 -9.72 15.43
C LEU A 50 -0.81 -9.47 14.30
N LEU A 51 -1.23 -8.23 14.13
CA LEU A 51 -2.08 -7.81 13.02
C LEU A 51 -1.25 -7.53 11.77
N PRO A 52 -1.70 -7.95 10.57
CA PRO A 52 -1.04 -7.60 9.31
C PRO A 52 -1.25 -6.11 9.02
N SER A 53 -0.21 -5.43 8.54
CA SER A 53 -0.24 -4.02 8.16
C SER A 53 0.04 -3.89 6.66
N LEU A 54 -0.71 -3.02 5.98
CA LEU A 54 -0.50 -2.73 4.55
C LEU A 54 0.89 -2.15 4.27
N LEU A 55 1.47 -1.46 5.24
CA LEU A 55 2.81 -0.87 5.16
C LEU A 55 3.87 -1.77 5.81
N ASP A 56 3.54 -3.04 6.07
CA ASP A 56 4.36 -4.01 6.79
C ASP A 56 4.84 -3.55 8.19
N HIS A 57 4.19 -2.52 8.74
CA HIS A 57 4.47 -2.03 10.08
C HIS A 57 4.05 -3.04 11.15
N ARG A 58 4.98 -3.42 12.03
CA ARG A 58 4.74 -4.40 13.10
C ARG A 58 4.60 -3.72 14.45
N CYS A 59 3.38 -3.71 14.97
CA CYS A 59 3.08 -3.23 16.32
C CYS A 59 3.41 -4.30 17.37
N TYR A 60 4.67 -4.40 17.79
CA TYR A 60 5.10 -5.38 18.82
C TYR A 60 4.45 -5.19 20.20
N LYS A 61 3.91 -4.00 20.49
CA LYS A 61 3.22 -3.73 21.76
C LYS A 61 1.95 -4.57 21.96
N ALA A 62 1.31 -5.00 20.88
CA ALA A 62 0.09 -5.80 20.91
C ALA A 62 0.37 -7.31 20.82
N VAL A 63 1.64 -7.70 20.72
CA VAL A 63 2.04 -9.09 20.52
C VAL A 63 2.21 -9.76 21.89
N GLU A 64 1.50 -10.86 22.08
CA GLU A 64 1.57 -11.69 23.27
C GLU A 64 1.96 -13.12 22.87
N LEU A 65 2.74 -13.78 23.72
CA LEU A 65 3.01 -15.21 23.61
C LEU A 65 2.07 -15.92 24.59
N LYS A 66 1.13 -16.72 24.06
CA LYS A 66 0.27 -17.58 24.88
C LYS A 66 0.66 -19.03 24.60
N PRO A 67 0.93 -19.83 25.65
CA PRO A 67 1.21 -21.26 25.48
C PRO A 67 -0.02 -22.00 24.94
#